data_AF-A0A563DXZ1-F1
#
_entry.id   AF-A0A563DXZ1-F1
#
_cell.length_a   1.000
_cell.length_b   1.000
_cell.length_c   1.000
_cell.angle_alpha   90.00
_cell.angle_beta   90.00
_cell.angle_gamma   90.00
#
_symmetry.space_group_name_H-M   'P 1'
#
loop_
_entity.id
_entity.type
_entity.pdbx_description
1 polymer ?
#
loop_
_entity_poly.entity_id
_entity_poly.type
_entity_poly.pdbx_seq_one_letter_code
_entity_poly.pdbx_strand_id
1 'polypeptide(L)'
;MPSSWRSWLPGPQHGAARGMAVFGPSGNVDSAQLFDLMGRCEALRAWARDHGVVLDDTPGSLAGLDERVDVWSAEPDIGPRLGHEVGGYLGTVIVTNVPGAAWRAWPNGHPVVRQPSGRDVDVMARAARRIASHHGTLASIYTDSL
;
A
#
# COMPACT_ATOMS: atom_id res chain seq x y z
N MET A 1 -18.41 8.77 -48.26
CA MET A 1 -18.12 9.66 -47.11
C MET A 1 -19.44 10.01 -46.42
N PRO A 2 -19.45 10.34 -45.12
CA PRO A 2 -18.55 9.92 -44.03
C PRO A 2 -19.33 8.88 -43.16
N SER A 3 -19.11 8.58 -41.87
CA SER A 3 -18.16 9.05 -40.83
C SER A 3 -17.77 7.87 -39.92
N SER A 4 -16.62 7.95 -39.23
CA SER A 4 -16.18 7.03 -38.16
C SER A 4 -16.29 7.71 -36.79
N TRP A 5 -17.13 7.20 -35.88
CA TRP A 5 -17.40 7.84 -34.57
C TRP A 5 -17.31 6.90 -33.35
N ARG A 6 -17.06 5.59 -33.53
CA ARG A 6 -16.87 4.64 -32.40
C ARG A 6 -15.40 4.41 -32.11
N SER A 7 -14.75 5.51 -31.73
CA SER A 7 -13.34 5.57 -31.32
C SER A 7 -13.28 5.80 -29.81
N TRP A 8 -12.47 5.00 -29.10
CA TRP A 8 -11.99 5.26 -27.74
C TRP A 8 -13.04 5.52 -26.63
N LEU A 9 -13.59 4.42 -26.11
CA LEU A 9 -13.72 4.29 -24.66
C LEU A 9 -12.66 3.27 -24.21
N PRO A 10 -11.60 3.65 -23.48
CA PRO A 10 -10.82 2.67 -22.76
C PRO A 10 -11.76 2.03 -21.73
N GLY A 11 -11.93 0.70 -21.80
CA GLY A 11 -12.63 -0.04 -20.74
C GLY A 11 -11.96 0.27 -19.38
N PRO A 12 -12.67 0.10 -18.25
CA PRO A 12 -12.19 0.53 -16.95
C PRO A 12 -10.80 -0.06 -16.66
N GLN A 13 -9.77 0.78 -16.80
CA GLN A 13 -8.36 0.38 -16.68
C GLN A 13 -8.03 -0.07 -15.25
N HIS A 14 -8.92 0.24 -14.31
CA HIS A 14 -8.91 -0.17 -12.92
C HIS A 14 -10.30 -0.77 -12.65
N GLY A 15 -10.36 -2.07 -12.33
CA GLY A 15 -11.60 -2.74 -11.93
C GLY A 15 -12.11 -2.25 -10.57
N ALA A 16 -13.11 -2.92 -9.99
CA ALA A 16 -13.51 -2.61 -8.61
C ALA A 16 -12.32 -2.76 -7.65
N ALA A 17 -12.13 -1.78 -6.76
CA ALA A 17 -11.10 -1.83 -5.72
C ALA A 17 -11.30 -3.08 -4.84
N ARG A 18 -10.21 -3.81 -4.56
CA ARG A 18 -10.25 -5.04 -3.76
C ARG A 18 -9.56 -4.79 -2.43
N GLY A 19 -10.31 -4.84 -1.34
CA GLY A 19 -9.82 -4.66 0.04
C GLY A 19 -10.16 -3.28 0.61
N MET A 20 -9.62 -2.20 0.04
CA MET A 20 -9.81 -0.82 0.53
C MET A 20 -10.06 0.14 -0.63
N ALA A 21 -10.95 1.11 -0.41
CA ALA A 21 -11.15 2.25 -1.30
C ALA A 21 -11.23 3.53 -0.45
N VAL A 22 -10.55 4.59 -0.89
CA VAL A 22 -10.52 5.90 -0.25
C VAL A 22 -11.15 6.93 -1.18
N PHE A 23 -12.13 7.68 -0.68
CA PHE A 23 -12.82 8.74 -1.44
C PHE A 23 -12.81 10.04 -0.64
N GLY A 24 -12.46 11.14 -1.33
CA GLY A 24 -12.55 12.50 -0.78
C GLY A 24 -13.88 13.17 -1.13
N PRO A 25 -14.21 14.32 -0.52
CA PRO A 25 -15.43 15.08 -0.83
C PRO A 25 -15.57 15.43 -2.31
N SER A 26 -14.44 15.54 -3.03
CA SER A 26 -14.35 15.88 -4.45
C SER A 26 -14.20 14.66 -5.38
N GLY A 27 -14.30 13.43 -4.86
CA GLY A 27 -14.00 12.20 -5.61
C GLY A 27 -12.51 11.92 -5.84
N ASN A 28 -11.63 12.83 -5.42
CA ASN A 28 -10.17 12.70 -5.40
C ASN A 28 -9.66 13.04 -4.00
N VAL A 29 -8.65 12.32 -3.52
CA VAL A 29 -7.92 12.62 -2.28
C VAL A 29 -6.50 12.98 -2.69
N ASP A 30 -5.99 14.12 -2.21
CA ASP A 30 -4.61 14.49 -2.52
C ASP A 30 -3.59 13.57 -1.82
N SER A 31 -2.35 13.63 -2.29
CA SER A 31 -1.27 12.75 -1.85
C SER A 31 -0.89 12.94 -0.38
N ALA A 32 -1.10 14.13 0.20
CA ALA A 32 -0.77 14.41 1.59
C ALA A 32 -1.86 13.89 2.53
N GLN A 33 -3.13 14.08 2.19
CA GLN A 33 -4.26 13.46 2.90
C GLN A 33 -4.20 11.93 2.84
N LEU A 34 -3.81 11.34 1.70
CA LEU A 34 -3.58 9.89 1.61
C LEU A 34 -2.37 9.44 2.44
N PHE A 35 -1.27 10.20 2.45
CA PHE A 35 -0.08 9.87 3.24
C PHE A 35 -0.41 9.84 4.74
N ASP A 36 -1.08 10.86 5.26
CA ASP A 36 -1.55 10.89 6.65
C ASP A 36 -2.47 9.70 6.95
N LEU A 37 -3.53 9.53 6.15
CA LEU A 37 -4.51 8.46 6.34
C LEU A 37 -3.88 7.05 6.36
N MET A 38 -2.99 6.76 5.41
CA MET A 38 -2.34 5.45 5.28
C MET A 38 -1.22 5.25 6.32
N GLY A 39 -0.54 6.33 6.75
CA GLY A 39 0.59 6.28 7.67
C GLY A 39 0.24 6.08 9.14
N ARG A 40 -1.03 6.32 9.54
CA ARG A 40 -1.48 6.16 10.93
C ARG A 40 -1.19 4.77 11.48
N CYS A 41 -1.61 3.71 10.78
CA CYS A 41 -1.33 2.29 11.10
C CYS A 41 -1.46 1.98 12.60
N GLU A 42 -2.59 2.37 13.20
CA GLU A 42 -2.76 2.42 14.66
C GLU A 42 -2.70 1.03 15.31
N ALA A 43 -3.31 0.01 14.69
CA ALA A 43 -3.33 -1.34 15.25
C ALA A 43 -1.96 -2.03 15.12
N LEU A 44 -1.23 -1.79 14.04
CA LEU A 44 0.11 -2.30 13.76
C LEU A 44 1.14 -1.63 14.65
N ARG A 45 1.08 -0.30 14.83
CA ARG A 45 1.94 0.43 15.78
C ARG A 45 1.61 0.07 17.23
N ALA A 46 0.34 -0.20 17.57
CA ALA A 46 -0.01 -0.74 18.89
C ALA A 46 0.64 -2.12 19.10
N TRP A 47 0.36 -3.08 18.19
CA TRP A 47 0.92 -4.43 18.22
C TRP A 47 2.45 -4.43 18.27
N ALA A 48 3.11 -3.59 17.47
CA ALA A 48 4.56 -3.52 17.40
C ALA A 48 5.20 -3.10 18.74
N ARG A 49 4.64 -2.08 19.41
CA ARG A 49 5.09 -1.68 20.76
C ARG A 49 4.94 -2.83 21.77
N ASP A 50 3.80 -3.52 21.73
CA ASP A 50 3.50 -4.62 22.66
C ASP A 50 4.42 -5.85 22.43
N HIS A 51 4.99 -5.99 21.22
CA HIS A 51 5.85 -7.11 20.81
C HIS A 51 7.33 -6.73 20.62
N GLY A 52 7.73 -5.52 21.02
CA GLY A 52 9.11 -5.04 20.95
C GLY A 52 9.67 -4.80 19.54
N VAL A 53 8.80 -4.51 18.57
CA VAL A 53 9.18 -4.18 17.18
C VAL A 53 9.22 -2.66 17.01
N VAL A 54 10.32 -2.14 16.44
CA VAL A 54 10.50 -0.71 16.19
C VAL A 54 9.93 -0.36 14.81
N LEU A 55 8.94 0.52 14.76
CA LEU A 55 8.36 1.10 13.55
C LEU A 55 8.65 2.60 13.50
N ASP A 56 9.79 2.95 12.91
CA ASP A 56 10.35 4.31 12.81
C ASP A 56 10.20 4.94 11.42
N ASP A 57 9.37 4.35 10.55
CA ASP A 57 9.13 4.74 9.17
C ASP A 57 10.39 4.73 8.26
N THR A 58 11.49 4.10 8.70
CA THR A 58 12.70 3.84 7.90
C THR A 58 12.65 2.46 7.21
N PRO A 59 13.48 2.21 6.17
CA PRO A 59 13.57 0.89 5.54
C PRO A 59 14.03 -0.23 6.49
N GLY A 60 14.75 0.09 7.57
CA GLY A 60 15.20 -0.89 8.57
C GLY A 60 14.03 -1.53 9.33
N SER A 61 12.99 -0.75 9.64
CA SER A 61 11.79 -1.25 10.32
C SER A 61 11.03 -2.33 9.54
N LEU A 62 11.12 -2.34 8.20
CA LEU A 62 10.50 -3.37 7.37
C LEU A 62 11.09 -4.75 7.63
N ALA A 63 12.41 -4.85 7.85
CA ALA A 63 13.06 -6.12 8.16
C ALA A 63 12.63 -6.66 9.54
N GLY A 64 12.57 -5.79 10.55
CA GLY A 64 12.06 -6.17 11.89
C GLY A 64 10.57 -6.56 11.88
N LEU A 65 9.80 -6.07 10.91
CA LEU A 65 8.42 -6.50 10.70
C LEU A 65 8.34 -7.84 9.94
N ASP A 66 9.15 -8.05 8.89
CA ASP A 66 9.28 -9.32 8.16
C ASP A 66 9.59 -10.51 9.10
N GLU A 67 10.45 -10.32 10.12
CA GLU A 67 10.78 -11.33 11.15
C GLU A 67 9.56 -11.85 11.93
N ARG A 68 8.47 -11.10 11.99
CA ARG A 68 7.29 -11.41 12.80
C ARG A 68 6.03 -11.69 11.97
N VAL A 69 5.93 -11.10 10.77
CA VAL A 69 4.76 -11.20 9.88
C VAL A 69 4.34 -12.65 9.65
N ASP A 70 5.29 -13.57 9.45
CA ASP A 70 4.98 -14.98 9.17
C ASP A 70 4.39 -15.75 10.36
N VAL A 71 4.57 -15.25 11.59
CA VAL A 71 4.02 -15.86 12.80
C VAL A 71 2.60 -15.36 13.05
N TRP A 72 2.41 -14.04 13.14
CA TRP A 72 1.10 -13.49 13.48
C TRP A 72 0.10 -13.50 12.31
N SER A 73 0.55 -13.64 11.06
CA SER A 73 -0.37 -13.77 9.91
C SER A 73 -1.17 -15.08 9.94
N ALA A 74 -0.62 -16.12 10.56
CA ALA A 74 -1.29 -17.40 10.79
C ALA A 74 -2.32 -17.35 11.92
N GLU A 75 -2.29 -16.31 12.77
CA GLU A 75 -3.25 -16.13 13.87
C GLU A 75 -4.59 -15.58 13.35
N PRO A 76 -5.72 -16.33 13.47
CA PRO A 76 -6.98 -15.98 12.82
C PRO A 76 -7.54 -14.59 13.16
N ASP A 77 -7.31 -14.12 14.39
CA ASP A 77 -7.85 -12.84 14.88
C ASP A 77 -6.89 -11.65 14.68
N ILE A 78 -5.62 -11.91 14.37
CA ILE A 78 -4.57 -10.88 14.22
C ILE A 78 -4.24 -10.64 12.75
N GLY A 79 -4.02 -11.72 11.98
CA GLY A 79 -3.64 -11.68 10.56
C GLY A 79 -4.53 -10.77 9.71
N PRO A 80 -5.86 -10.97 9.69
CA PRO A 80 -6.79 -10.14 8.90
C PRO A 80 -6.84 -8.68 9.36
N ARG A 81 -6.68 -8.42 10.66
CA ARG A 81 -6.75 -7.07 11.24
C ARG A 81 -5.54 -6.23 10.84
N LEU A 82 -4.33 -6.78 11.01
CA LEU A 82 -3.08 -6.06 10.78
C LEU A 82 -2.63 -6.09 9.30
N GLY A 83 -3.04 -7.08 8.51
CA GLY A 83 -2.53 -7.28 7.15
C GLY A 83 -2.75 -6.10 6.19
N HIS A 84 -3.80 -5.30 6.39
CA HIS A 84 -4.00 -4.09 5.60
C HIS A 84 -3.06 -2.94 6.02
N GLU A 85 -2.82 -2.78 7.32
CA GLU A 85 -1.91 -1.75 7.85
C GLU A 85 -0.45 -2.03 7.48
N VAL A 86 -0.05 -3.30 7.30
CA VAL A 86 1.29 -3.63 6.74
C VAL A 86 1.48 -3.03 5.34
N GLY A 87 0.44 -3.02 4.51
CA GLY A 87 0.48 -2.39 3.18
C GLY A 87 0.56 -0.86 3.27
N GLY A 88 -0.19 -0.25 4.19
CA GLY A 88 -0.14 1.19 4.48
C GLY A 88 1.24 1.61 4.98
N TYR A 89 1.79 0.89 5.96
CA TYR A 89 3.11 1.13 6.52
C TYR A 89 4.22 1.00 5.47
N LEU A 90 4.20 -0.07 4.66
CA LEU A 90 5.14 -0.24 3.55
C LEU A 90 5.10 0.94 2.57
N GLY A 91 3.90 1.40 2.18
CA GLY A 91 3.76 2.56 1.31
C GLY A 91 4.24 3.86 1.95
N THR A 92 4.04 4.03 3.26
CA THR A 92 4.58 5.16 4.04
C THR A 92 6.10 5.14 4.07
N VAL A 93 6.75 4.00 4.33
CA VAL A 93 8.21 3.87 4.27
C VAL A 93 8.74 4.21 2.86
N ILE A 94 8.06 3.76 1.80
CA ILE A 94 8.45 4.11 0.41
C ILE A 94 8.32 5.61 0.17
N VAL A 95 7.18 6.23 0.47
CA VAL A 95 6.96 7.66 0.22
C VAL A 95 7.87 8.57 1.07
N THR A 96 8.20 8.15 2.30
CA THR A 96 9.13 8.89 3.18
C THR A 96 10.58 8.84 2.69
N ASN A 97 11.03 7.71 2.11
CA ASN A 97 12.45 7.46 1.85
C ASN A 97 12.84 7.46 0.35
N VAL A 98 11.88 7.44 -0.58
CA VAL A 98 12.13 7.47 -2.04
C VAL A 98 11.76 8.84 -2.62
N PRO A 99 12.74 9.69 -2.99
CA PRO A 99 12.47 11.02 -3.52
C PRO A 99 11.60 11.00 -4.77
N GLY A 100 10.44 11.66 -4.70
CA GLY A 100 9.46 11.70 -5.81
C GLY A 100 8.45 10.56 -5.82
N ALA A 101 8.50 9.63 -4.85
CA ALA A 101 7.38 8.74 -4.59
C ALA A 101 6.24 9.50 -3.89
N ALA A 102 4.99 9.16 -4.19
CA ALA A 102 3.81 9.77 -3.56
C ALA A 102 2.62 8.82 -3.55
N TRP A 103 1.76 8.92 -2.53
CA TRP A 103 0.45 8.26 -2.56
C TRP A 103 -0.48 8.87 -3.61
N ARG A 104 -1.29 8.04 -4.24
CA ARG A 104 -2.36 8.42 -5.17
C ARG A 104 -3.52 7.44 -5.00
N ALA A 105 -4.76 7.94 -5.10
CA ALA A 105 -5.91 7.08 -5.34
C ALA A 105 -6.13 6.94 -6.86
N TRP A 106 -6.40 5.72 -7.33
CA TRP A 106 -6.99 5.50 -8.65
C TRP A 106 -8.45 6.00 -8.69
N PRO A 107 -9.08 6.17 -9.86
CA PRO A 107 -10.46 6.67 -9.98
C PRO A 107 -11.53 5.81 -9.28
N ASN A 108 -11.19 4.55 -8.94
CA ASN A 108 -12.01 3.63 -8.16
C ASN A 108 -11.78 3.73 -6.63
N GLY A 109 -10.99 4.72 -6.18
CA GLY A 109 -10.57 4.91 -4.79
C GLY A 109 -9.41 4.01 -4.33
N HIS A 110 -8.86 3.14 -5.17
CA HIS A 110 -7.81 2.19 -4.75
C HIS A 110 -6.48 2.92 -4.48
N PRO A 111 -5.87 2.80 -3.29
CA PRO A 111 -4.63 3.49 -2.95
C PRO A 111 -3.41 2.79 -3.57
N VAL A 112 -2.55 3.58 -4.22
CA VAL A 112 -1.29 3.14 -4.84
C VAL A 112 -0.16 4.12 -4.54
N VAL A 113 1.07 3.65 -4.57
CA VAL A 113 2.25 4.52 -4.55
C VAL A 113 2.69 4.78 -5.99
N ARG A 114 2.61 6.04 -6.42
CA ARG A 114 3.23 6.54 -7.66
C ARG A 114 4.73 6.63 -7.44
N GLN A 115 5.51 5.89 -8.22
CA GLN A 115 6.97 5.93 -8.21
C GLN A 115 7.51 7.13 -9.03
N PRO A 116 8.78 7.52 -8.82
CA PRO A 116 9.43 8.60 -9.59
C PRO A 116 9.44 8.35 -11.11
N SER A 117 9.49 7.07 -11.51
CA SER A 117 9.37 6.62 -12.91
C SER A 117 7.99 6.86 -13.55
N GLY A 118 7.00 7.29 -12.78
CA GLY A 118 5.63 7.46 -13.23
C GLY A 118 4.76 6.19 -13.11
N ARG A 119 5.33 5.04 -12.73
CA ARG A 119 4.61 3.77 -12.51
C ARG A 119 3.81 3.81 -11.19
N ASP A 120 2.59 3.30 -11.20
CA ASP A 120 1.84 3.03 -9.96
C ASP A 120 2.17 1.63 -9.42
N VAL A 121 2.36 1.53 -8.11
CA VAL A 121 2.58 0.27 -7.39
C VAL A 121 1.48 0.07 -6.36
N ASP A 122 0.76 -1.05 -6.50
CA ASP A 122 -0.22 -1.51 -5.52
C ASP A 122 0.49 -2.19 -4.34
N VAL A 123 1.02 -1.36 -3.43
CA VAL A 123 1.74 -1.81 -2.22
C VAL A 123 0.83 -2.64 -1.31
N MET A 124 -0.48 -2.38 -1.31
CA MET A 124 -1.47 -3.14 -0.55
C MET A 124 -1.54 -4.59 -1.06
N ALA A 125 -1.68 -4.77 -2.38
CA ALA A 125 -1.70 -6.12 -2.97
C ALA A 125 -0.34 -6.83 -2.90
N ARG A 126 0.78 -6.10 -2.99
CA ARG A 126 2.12 -6.72 -2.83
C ARG A 126 2.34 -7.19 -1.39
N ALA A 127 1.98 -6.39 -0.38
CA ALA A 127 2.03 -6.79 1.03
C ALA A 127 1.07 -7.96 1.32
N ALA A 128 -0.19 -7.89 0.89
CA ALA A 128 -1.15 -8.98 1.07
C ALA A 128 -0.69 -10.29 0.40
N ARG A 129 -0.07 -10.21 -0.79
CA ARG A 129 0.52 -11.38 -1.46
C ARG A 129 1.73 -11.92 -0.69
N ARG A 130 2.62 -11.07 -0.16
CA ARG A 130 3.73 -11.48 0.69
C ARG A 130 3.24 -12.20 1.95
N ILE A 131 2.20 -11.68 2.60
CA ILE A 131 1.59 -12.27 3.79
C ILE A 131 0.99 -13.65 3.46
N ALA A 132 0.14 -13.73 2.42
CA ALA A 132 -0.59 -14.95 2.09
C ALA A 132 0.25 -16.07 1.47
N SER A 133 1.43 -15.75 0.92
CA SER A 133 2.30 -16.74 0.25
C SER A 133 3.63 -17.01 0.96
N HIS A 134 3.94 -16.25 2.02
CA HIS A 134 5.23 -16.28 2.74
C HIS A 134 6.48 -16.13 1.83
N HIS A 135 6.32 -15.59 0.61
CA HIS A 135 7.39 -15.43 -0.38
C HIS A 135 7.81 -13.96 -0.56
N GLY A 136 9.13 -13.73 -0.58
CA GLY A 136 9.74 -12.40 -0.65
C GLY A 136 9.87 -11.75 0.74
N THR A 137 10.06 -10.44 0.78
CA THR A 137 10.08 -9.63 2.01
C THR A 137 9.46 -8.24 1.77
N LEU A 138 8.93 -7.59 2.79
CA LEU A 138 8.55 -6.17 2.73
C LEU A 138 9.76 -5.32 2.32
N ALA A 139 10.93 -5.63 2.87
CA ALA A 139 12.21 -5.02 2.47
C ALA A 139 12.50 -5.17 0.96
N SER A 140 12.21 -6.33 0.34
CA SER A 140 12.37 -6.49 -1.12
C SER A 140 11.39 -5.65 -1.94
N ILE A 141 10.15 -5.46 -1.47
CA ILE A 141 9.16 -4.63 -2.15
C ILE A 141 9.54 -3.13 -2.07
N TYR A 142 10.19 -2.72 -0.97
CA TYR A 142 10.83 -1.42 -0.86
C TYR A 142 12.01 -1.26 -1.85
N THR A 143 12.92 -2.24 -1.92
CA THR A 143 14.07 -2.20 -2.85
C THR A 143 13.65 -2.16 -4.32
N ASP A 144 12.56 -2.85 -4.70
CA ASP A 144 11.90 -2.74 -6.01
C ASP A 144 11.32 -1.34 -6.33
N SER A 145 11.38 -0.42 -5.37
CA SER A 145 10.81 0.93 -5.44
C SER A 145 11.84 2.06 -5.43
N LEU A 146 13.13 1.72 -5.42
CA LEU A 146 14.25 2.62 -5.69
C LEU A 146 14.40 2.89 -7.21
#